data_AF-A0A4R9JXC5-F1
#
_entry.id   AF-A0A4R9JXC5-F1
#
_cell.length_a   1.000
_cell.length_b   1.000
_cell.length_c   1.000
_cell.angle_alpha   90.00
_cell.angle_beta   90.00
_cell.angle_gamma   90.00
#
_symmetry.space_group_name_H-M   'P 1'
#
loop_
_entity.id
_entity.type
_entity.pdbx_description
1 polymer ?
#
loop_
_entity_poly.entity_id
_entity_poly.type
_entity_poly.pdbx_seq_one_letter_code
_entity_poly.pdbx_strand_id
1 'polypeptide(L)'
;MKSKYKSFVLYSTMLVCFLVLSPAFSETILLKNGQILSGKILDQNLKDIVLQEEDGTKKSIPSYLIRKITFKTKKEVEEELVKEKLKKAKTNLEKNSDVTPIIIEKPDVEIIPSRTRILLYSAILPGLGQYKEGRRRASYYWFGSLAALTVASAALYEDAASKRRTYEKTSMEFGNNTFIFSNLGILNSSNQDVYNLLESRNISNDRKAMLSAANLVNSASSLFLAFYLANLLDAYLFYPTDKQSISIKVIPELMPMTFSQAPIIQTNSVSRIPYIQVQWEYRF
;
A
#
# COMPACT_ATOMS: atom_id res chain seq x y z
N MET A 1 28.90 -22.81 -17.95
CA MET A 1 29.38 -21.73 -17.05
C MET A 1 28.39 -20.58 -16.83
N LYS A 2 27.52 -20.20 -17.79
CA LYS A 2 26.61 -19.02 -17.64
C LYS A 2 25.52 -19.12 -16.55
N SER A 3 25.15 -20.31 -16.09
CA SER A 3 24.10 -20.50 -15.06
C SER A 3 24.56 -20.09 -13.65
N LYS A 4 25.80 -20.42 -13.27
CA LYS A 4 26.33 -20.15 -11.92
C LYS A 4 26.46 -18.65 -11.61
N TYR A 5 26.72 -17.82 -12.62
CA TYR A 5 26.83 -16.37 -12.45
C TYR A 5 25.47 -15.68 -12.20
N LYS A 6 24.37 -16.21 -12.75
CA LYS A 6 23.03 -15.63 -12.51
C LYS A 6 22.57 -15.84 -11.07
N SER A 7 22.82 -17.03 -10.52
CA SER A 7 22.53 -17.32 -9.11
C SER A 7 23.38 -16.47 -8.18
N PHE A 8 24.68 -16.29 -8.48
CA PHE A 8 25.56 -15.46 -7.67
C PHE A 8 25.12 -13.99 -7.61
N VAL A 9 24.71 -13.41 -8.75
CA VAL A 9 24.19 -12.03 -8.79
C VAL A 9 22.88 -11.91 -8.01
N LEU A 10 21.98 -12.88 -8.13
CA LEU A 10 20.71 -12.89 -7.39
C LEU A 10 20.95 -12.92 -5.87
N TYR A 11 21.81 -13.83 -5.38
CA TYR A 11 22.13 -13.92 -3.96
C TYR A 11 22.87 -12.68 -3.44
N SER A 12 23.77 -12.09 -4.25
CA SER A 12 24.46 -10.85 -3.90
C SER A 12 23.49 -9.68 -3.76
N THR A 13 22.54 -9.52 -4.68
CA THR A 13 21.52 -8.46 -4.60
C THR A 13 20.57 -8.65 -3.41
N MET A 14 20.21 -9.89 -3.08
CA MET A 14 19.36 -10.19 -1.92
C MET A 14 20.09 -9.95 -0.60
N LEU A 15 21.40 -10.26 -0.51
CA LEU A 15 22.24 -9.99 0.66
C LEU A 15 22.41 -8.47 0.90
N VAL A 16 22.63 -7.70 -0.17
CA VAL A 16 22.70 -6.23 -0.08
C VAL A 16 21.37 -5.63 0.37
N CYS A 17 20.23 -6.15 -0.10
CA CYS A 17 18.92 -5.73 0.39
C CYS A 17 18.73 -6.08 1.88
N PHE A 18 19.22 -7.23 2.35
CA PHE A 18 19.10 -7.64 3.75
C PHE A 18 19.96 -6.77 4.69
N LEU A 19 21.11 -6.30 4.23
CA LEU A 19 21.99 -5.40 4.99
C LEU A 19 21.45 -3.98 5.12
N VAL A 20 20.70 -3.48 4.13
CA VAL A 20 20.09 -2.13 4.17
C VAL A 20 18.80 -2.10 5.02
N LEU A 21 18.18 -3.25 5.27
CA LEU A 21 16.93 -3.35 6.07
C LEU A 21 17.15 -3.52 7.58
N SER A 22 18.39 -3.48 8.08
CA SER A 22 18.63 -3.52 9.53
C SER A 22 18.23 -2.18 10.16
N PRO A 23 17.14 -2.09 10.95
CA PRO A 23 16.87 -0.88 11.70
C PRO A 23 18.01 -0.71 12.71
N ALA A 24 18.78 0.37 12.57
CA ALA A 24 19.64 0.83 13.64
C ALA A 24 18.72 1.20 14.82
N PHE A 25 18.57 0.28 15.78
CA PHE A 25 17.75 0.52 16.95
C PHE A 25 18.39 1.68 17.73
N SER A 26 17.69 2.82 17.74
CA SER A 26 18.01 3.96 18.60
C SER A 26 17.08 3.90 19.81
N GLU A 27 17.67 3.89 21.00
CA GLU A 27 16.91 4.01 22.24
C GLU A 27 16.43 5.46 22.43
N THR A 28 15.20 5.62 22.90
CA THR A 28 14.64 6.93 23.23
C THR A 28 14.51 7.08 24.75
N ILE A 29 15.14 8.12 25.29
CA ILE A 29 15.14 8.48 26.70
C ILE A 29 14.18 9.65 26.91
N LEU A 30 13.20 9.44 27.79
CA LEU A 30 12.29 10.48 28.26
C LEU A 30 12.81 11.05 29.60
N LEU A 31 13.08 12.34 29.62
CA LEU A 31 13.49 13.08 30.81
C LEU A 31 12.27 13.55 31.63
N LYS A 32 12.45 13.78 32.94
CA LYS A 32 11.40 14.26 33.85
C LYS A 32 10.87 15.66 33.48
N ASN A 33 11.68 16.47 32.83
CA ASN A 33 11.29 17.78 32.30
C ASN A 33 10.44 17.70 31.00
N GLY A 34 10.22 16.49 30.46
CA GLY A 34 9.45 16.26 29.24
C GLY A 34 10.26 16.30 27.95
N GLN A 35 11.59 16.49 28.01
CA GLN A 35 12.46 16.39 26.85
C GLN A 35 12.64 14.93 26.42
N ILE A 36 12.69 14.71 25.11
CA ILE A 36 12.85 13.39 24.49
C ILE A 36 14.15 13.39 23.70
N LEU A 37 15.10 12.56 24.13
CA LEU A 37 16.40 12.37 23.49
C LEU A 37 16.44 10.99 22.83
N SER A 38 16.86 10.92 21.57
CA SER A 38 16.98 9.67 20.81
C SER A 38 18.44 9.48 20.43
N GLY A 39 18.99 8.32 20.73
CA GLY A 39 20.38 7.99 20.43
C GLY A 39 20.70 6.54 20.79
N LYS A 40 21.93 6.11 20.54
CA LYS A 40 22.42 4.79 20.95
C LYS A 40 23.01 4.88 22.35
N ILE A 41 22.59 4.00 23.26
CA ILE A 41 23.20 3.93 24.60
C ILE A 41 24.56 3.22 24.48
N LEU A 42 25.64 3.92 24.85
CA LEU A 42 26.99 3.37 24.80
C LEU A 42 27.42 2.77 26.14
N ASP A 43 27.01 3.37 27.25
CA ASP A 43 27.35 2.92 28.60
C ASP A 43 26.25 3.32 29.60
N GLN A 44 26.04 2.47 30.60
CA GLN A 44 25.02 2.64 31.63
C GLN A 44 25.62 2.38 33.01
N ASN A 45 25.71 3.43 33.82
CA ASN A 45 26.14 3.35 35.20
C ASN A 45 24.97 3.74 36.15
N LEU A 46 25.14 3.48 37.45
CA LEU A 46 24.10 3.80 38.45
C LEU A 46 23.83 5.30 38.58
N LYS A 47 24.81 6.14 38.24
CA LYS A 47 24.73 7.60 38.35
C LYS A 47 24.36 8.29 37.05
N ASP A 48 24.79 7.75 35.91
CA ASP A 48 24.67 8.37 34.59
C ASP A 48 24.55 7.36 33.44
N ILE A 49 23.98 7.83 32.32
CA ILE A 49 23.84 7.09 31.06
C ILE A 49 24.48 7.90 29.95
N VAL A 50 25.37 7.28 29.16
CA VAL A 50 26.04 7.93 28.03
C VAL A 50 25.29 7.60 26.74
N LEU A 51 24.68 8.63 26.16
CA LEU A 51 23.92 8.56 24.90
C LEU A 51 24.78 9.09 23.75
N GLN A 52 24.77 8.42 22.60
CA GLN A 52 25.27 8.94 21.33
C GLN A 52 24.10 9.35 20.43
N GLU A 53 23.93 10.65 20.20
CA GLU A 53 22.88 11.18 19.31
C GLU A 53 23.20 10.93 17.83
N GLU A 54 22.23 11.11 16.92
CA GLU A 54 22.38 10.87 15.47
C GLU A 54 23.54 11.67 14.84
N ASP A 55 23.87 12.84 15.42
CA ASP A 55 24.99 13.70 14.99
C ASP A 55 26.38 13.17 15.47
N GLY A 56 26.42 12.03 16.16
CA GLY A 56 27.65 11.42 16.69
C GLY A 56 28.14 12.01 18.01
N THR A 57 27.45 13.02 18.56
CA THR A 57 27.79 13.66 19.84
C THR A 57 27.46 12.75 21.03
N LYS A 58 28.36 12.68 22.01
CA LYS A 58 28.18 11.91 23.25
C LYS A 58 27.68 12.84 24.35
N LYS A 59 26.55 12.50 24.97
CA LYS A 59 25.99 13.22 26.12
C LYS A 59 25.83 12.27 27.30
N SER A 60 26.43 12.61 28.45
CA SER A 60 26.18 11.93 29.72
C SER A 60 24.96 12.57 30.40
N ILE A 61 23.95 11.75 30.68
CA ILE A 61 22.68 12.15 31.29
C ILE A 61 22.58 11.49 32.66
N PRO A 62 22.44 12.26 33.75
CA PRO A 62 22.25 11.70 35.09
C PRO A 62 20.96 10.87 35.22
N SER A 63 21.06 9.68 35.82
CA SER A 63 19.95 8.73 35.93
C SER A 63 18.74 9.27 36.70
N TYR A 64 18.94 10.22 37.62
CA TYR A 64 17.84 10.84 38.39
C TYR A 64 16.94 11.77 37.56
N LEU A 65 17.43 12.28 36.42
CA LEU A 65 16.66 13.12 35.49
C LEU A 65 15.82 12.28 34.53
N ILE A 66 16.07 10.98 34.45
CA ILE A 66 15.40 10.07 33.53
C ILE A 66 14.06 9.63 34.13
N ARG A 67 13.00 9.74 33.33
CA ARG A 67 11.65 9.27 33.68
C ARG A 67 11.40 7.87 33.16
N LYS A 68 11.77 7.58 31.91
CA LYS A 68 11.56 6.28 31.26
C LYS A 68 12.53 6.13 30.08
N ILE A 69 13.10 4.94 29.92
CA ILE A 69 13.86 4.54 28.73
C ILE A 69 12.97 3.61 27.92
N THR A 70 12.86 3.81 26.61
CA THR A 70 11.99 3.00 25.76
C THR A 70 12.61 2.79 24.39
N PHE A 71 12.54 1.56 23.89
CA PHE A 71 13.05 1.15 22.56
C PHE A 71 12.10 1.54 21.41
N LYS A 72 11.30 2.57 21.62
CA LYS A 72 10.28 3.04 20.66
C LYS A 72 10.73 4.35 20.05
N THR A 73 10.35 4.58 18.80
CA THR A 73 10.65 5.80 18.06
C THR A 73 10.09 7.02 18.79
N LYS A 74 10.79 8.17 18.75
CA LYS A 74 10.39 9.46 19.37
C LYS A 74 8.90 9.80 19.23
N LYS A 75 8.34 9.53 18.05
CA LYS A 75 6.94 9.77 17.70
C LYS A 75 5.93 8.95 18.51
N GLU A 76 6.26 7.69 18.83
CA GLU A 76 5.35 6.79 19.56
C GLU A 76 5.32 7.13 21.07
N VAL A 77 6.45 7.60 21.62
CA VAL A 77 6.55 8.05 23.03
C VAL A 77 5.76 9.34 23.25
N GLU A 78 5.76 10.24 22.27
CA GLU A 78 4.97 11.47 22.30
C GLU A 78 3.46 11.16 22.31
N GLU A 79 3.00 10.19 21.51
CA GLU A 79 1.60 9.74 21.49
C GLU A 79 1.16 9.09 22.82
N GLU A 80 2.02 8.34 23.50
CA GLU A 80 1.73 7.78 24.84
C GLU A 80 1.60 8.90 25.89
N LEU A 81 2.45 9.92 25.85
CA LEU A 81 2.38 11.06 26.78
C LEU A 81 1.10 11.89 26.61
N VAL A 82 0.64 12.09 25.37
CA VAL A 82 -0.64 12.75 25.11
C VAL A 82 -1.79 11.93 25.69
N LYS A 83 -1.79 10.60 25.52
CA LYS A 83 -2.81 9.71 26.10
C LYS A 83 -2.81 9.71 27.63
N GLU A 84 -1.64 9.75 28.27
CA GLU A 84 -1.52 9.78 29.73
C GLU A 84 -2.02 11.13 30.31
N LYS A 85 -1.66 12.24 29.66
CA LYS A 85 -2.16 13.58 30.03
C LYS A 85 -3.68 13.68 29.86
N LEU A 86 -4.24 13.11 28.79
CA LEU A 86 -5.69 13.05 28.57
C LEU A 86 -6.41 12.23 29.65
N LYS A 87 -5.84 11.11 30.11
CA LYS A 87 -6.42 10.31 31.20
C LYS A 87 -6.42 11.07 32.53
N LYS A 88 -5.31 11.75 32.85
CA LYS A 88 -5.18 12.56 34.08
C LYS A 88 -6.08 13.80 34.07
N ALA A 89 -6.29 14.40 32.89
CA ALA A 89 -7.24 15.50 32.72
C ALA A 89 -8.69 15.03 32.96
N LYS A 90 -9.07 13.84 32.46
CA LYS A 90 -10.40 13.26 32.69
C LYS A 90 -10.68 12.96 34.18
N THR A 91 -9.71 12.41 34.91
CA THR A 91 -9.88 12.12 36.34
C THR A 91 -9.93 13.36 37.24
N ASN A 92 -9.33 14.49 36.81
CA ASN A 92 -9.41 15.76 37.55
C ASN A 92 -10.69 16.55 37.24
N LEU A 93 -11.29 16.36 36.06
CA LEU A 93 -12.59 16.96 35.69
C LEU A 93 -13.77 16.31 36.43
N GLU A 94 -13.64 15.05 36.86
CA GLU A 94 -14.71 14.31 37.54
C GLU A 94 -14.84 14.67 39.04
N LYS A 95 -13.84 15.35 39.63
CA LYS A 95 -13.79 15.67 41.06
C LYS A 95 -14.22 17.09 41.44
N ASN A 96 -14.44 17.95 40.45
CA ASN A 96 -14.94 19.31 40.61
C ASN A 96 -15.69 19.66 39.33
N SER A 97 -17.04 19.64 39.33
CA SER A 97 -17.92 20.57 38.57
C SER A 97 -19.31 19.99 38.36
N ASP A 98 -20.30 20.55 39.06
CA ASP A 98 -21.66 20.79 38.52
C ASP A 98 -21.55 21.80 37.35
N VAL A 99 -21.03 21.35 36.22
CA VAL A 99 -21.05 22.10 34.97
C VAL A 99 -21.42 21.11 33.88
N THR A 100 -22.58 21.35 33.26
CA THR A 100 -23.06 20.60 32.11
C THR A 100 -21.96 20.47 31.07
N PRO A 101 -21.51 19.25 30.72
CA PRO A 101 -20.41 19.08 29.79
C PRO A 101 -20.87 19.54 28.41
N ILE A 102 -20.17 20.54 27.87
CA ILE A 102 -20.18 20.82 26.43
C ILE A 102 -19.71 19.52 25.75
N ILE A 103 -20.63 18.79 25.13
CA ILE A 103 -20.32 17.61 24.33
C ILE A 103 -19.60 18.12 23.08
N ILE A 104 -18.27 18.22 23.14
CA ILE A 104 -17.45 18.38 21.95
C ILE A 104 -17.51 17.03 21.23
N GLU A 105 -18.42 16.91 20.26
CA GLU A 105 -18.43 15.80 19.33
C GLU A 105 -17.05 15.77 18.67
N LYS A 106 -16.29 14.69 18.92
CA LYS A 106 -14.92 14.53 18.42
C LYS A 106 -14.99 14.71 16.90
N PRO A 107 -14.25 15.67 16.30
CA PRO A 107 -14.29 15.84 14.86
C PRO A 107 -13.93 14.50 14.23
N ASP A 108 -14.80 14.02 13.33
CA ASP A 108 -14.49 12.89 12.45
C ASP A 108 -13.39 13.37 11.50
N VAL A 109 -12.16 13.33 11.98
CA VAL A 109 -10.99 13.63 11.16
C VAL A 109 -10.83 12.45 10.22
N GLU A 110 -11.17 12.65 8.95
CA GLU A 110 -10.84 11.69 7.89
C GLU A 110 -9.32 11.72 7.72
N ILE A 111 -8.61 10.88 8.47
CA ILE A 111 -7.15 10.78 8.43
C ILE A 111 -6.76 10.09 7.13
N ILE A 112 -6.29 10.87 6.16
CA ILE A 112 -5.72 10.32 4.92
C ILE A 112 -4.49 9.48 5.30
N PRO A 113 -4.44 8.19 4.90
CA PRO A 113 -3.33 7.31 5.24
C PRO A 113 -2.03 7.76 4.55
N SER A 114 -0.88 7.47 5.16
CA SER A 114 0.44 7.83 4.61
C SER A 114 0.67 7.27 3.20
N ARG A 115 1.53 7.93 2.40
CA ARG A 115 1.93 7.50 1.04
C ARG A 115 2.26 6.01 0.95
N THR A 116 3.05 5.51 1.89
CA THR A 116 3.43 4.09 1.96
C THR A 116 2.25 3.15 2.15
N ARG A 117 1.27 3.53 2.98
CA ARG A 117 0.04 2.75 3.16
C ARG A 117 -0.85 2.80 1.93
N ILE A 118 -0.92 3.95 1.24
CA ILE A 118 -1.68 4.06 -0.02
C ILE A 118 -1.08 3.15 -1.09
N LEU A 119 0.24 3.14 -1.24
CA LEU A 119 0.92 2.20 -2.13
C LEU A 119 0.62 0.75 -1.77
N LEU A 120 0.64 0.40 -0.48
CA LEU A 120 0.31 -0.94 -0.03
C LEU A 120 -1.14 -1.31 -0.37
N TYR A 121 -2.10 -0.40 -0.17
CA TYR A 121 -3.48 -0.65 -0.55
C TYR A 121 -3.63 -0.84 -2.06
N SER A 122 -2.98 -0.01 -2.87
CA SER A 122 -2.97 -0.16 -4.33
C SER A 122 -2.23 -1.41 -4.81
N ALA A 123 -1.27 -1.93 -4.04
CA ALA A 123 -0.57 -3.19 -4.31
C ALA A 123 -1.42 -4.42 -3.97
N ILE A 124 -2.28 -4.32 -2.95
CA ILE A 124 -3.24 -5.39 -2.65
C ILE A 124 -4.31 -5.44 -3.72
N LEU A 125 -4.87 -4.28 -4.07
CA LEU A 125 -5.94 -4.18 -5.06
C LEU A 125 -5.85 -2.87 -5.85
N PRO A 126 -5.74 -2.91 -7.18
CA PRO A 126 -5.75 -1.72 -8.02
C PRO A 126 -6.98 -0.85 -7.77
N GLY A 127 -6.78 0.44 -7.51
CA GLY A 127 -7.85 1.38 -7.15
C GLY A 127 -8.13 1.55 -5.66
N LEU A 128 -7.68 0.63 -4.78
CA LEU A 128 -7.97 0.69 -3.35
C LEU A 128 -7.25 1.83 -2.64
N GLY A 129 -5.99 2.11 -3.00
CA GLY A 129 -5.25 3.25 -2.46
C GLY A 129 -5.95 4.57 -2.81
N GLN A 130 -6.35 4.73 -4.07
CA GLN A 130 -7.07 5.90 -4.57
C GLN A 130 -8.43 6.07 -3.88
N TYR A 131 -9.11 4.98 -3.55
CA TYR A 131 -10.34 5.01 -2.77
C TYR A 131 -10.10 5.53 -1.34
N LYS A 132 -9.06 5.02 -0.66
CA LYS A 132 -8.68 5.45 0.71
C LYS A 132 -8.11 6.87 0.76
N GLU A 133 -7.60 7.35 -0.35
CA GLU A 133 -7.15 8.72 -0.56
C GLU A 133 -8.32 9.71 -0.79
N GLY A 134 -9.53 9.21 -1.05
CA GLY A 134 -10.71 10.01 -1.40
C GLY A 134 -10.87 10.30 -2.90
N ARG A 135 -9.99 9.80 -3.79
CA ARG A 135 -10.12 9.91 -5.25
C ARG A 135 -11.09 8.88 -5.82
N ARG A 136 -12.39 9.05 -5.54
CA ARG A 136 -13.45 8.11 -5.96
C ARG A 136 -13.47 7.81 -7.46
N ARG A 137 -13.35 8.84 -8.32
CA ARG A 137 -13.35 8.67 -9.78
C ARG A 137 -12.17 7.82 -10.26
N ALA A 138 -10.96 8.11 -9.79
CA ALA A 138 -9.78 7.32 -10.12
C ALA A 138 -9.93 5.86 -9.65
N SER A 139 -10.45 5.65 -8.44
CA SER A 139 -10.69 4.31 -7.93
C SER A 139 -11.65 3.50 -8.80
N TYR A 140 -12.74 4.12 -9.29
CA TYR A 140 -13.69 3.43 -10.18
C TYR A 140 -13.07 3.05 -11.53
N TYR A 141 -12.23 3.92 -12.11
CA TYR A 141 -11.53 3.56 -13.35
C TYR A 141 -10.60 2.37 -13.14
N TRP A 142 -9.83 2.34 -12.05
CA TRP A 142 -8.94 1.22 -11.74
C TRP A 142 -9.71 -0.07 -11.45
N PHE A 143 -10.75 -0.04 -10.61
CA PHE A 143 -11.56 -1.21 -10.32
C PHE A 143 -12.29 -1.72 -11.56
N GLY A 144 -12.92 -0.82 -12.33
CA GLY A 144 -13.64 -1.17 -13.55
C GLY A 144 -12.71 -1.78 -14.60
N SER A 145 -11.52 -1.20 -14.78
CA SER A 145 -10.52 -1.71 -15.71
C SER A 145 -9.97 -3.07 -15.26
N LEU A 146 -9.74 -3.27 -13.96
CA LEU A 146 -9.31 -4.56 -13.42
C LEU A 146 -10.37 -5.65 -13.65
N ALA A 147 -11.65 -5.33 -13.40
CA ALA A 147 -12.75 -6.25 -13.63
C ALA A 147 -12.84 -6.63 -15.12
N ALA A 148 -12.80 -5.63 -16.02
CA ALA A 148 -12.82 -5.87 -17.46
C ALA A 148 -11.63 -6.72 -17.93
N LEU A 149 -10.41 -6.40 -17.46
CA LEU A 149 -9.20 -7.15 -17.79
C LEU A 149 -9.27 -8.60 -17.30
N THR A 150 -9.84 -8.82 -16.11
CA THR A 150 -10.04 -10.16 -15.53
C THR A 150 -10.99 -11.00 -16.37
N VAL A 151 -12.15 -10.45 -16.73
CA VAL A 151 -13.13 -11.14 -17.58
C VAL A 151 -12.54 -11.46 -18.96
N ALA A 152 -11.89 -10.47 -19.60
CA ALA A 152 -11.27 -10.66 -20.91
C ALA A 152 -10.16 -11.71 -20.89
N SER A 153 -9.32 -11.70 -19.85
CA SER A 153 -8.24 -12.68 -19.71
C SER A 153 -8.77 -14.08 -19.44
N ALA A 154 -9.82 -14.24 -18.63
CA ALA A 154 -10.45 -15.52 -18.39
C ALA A 154 -10.96 -16.17 -19.69
N ALA A 155 -11.58 -15.38 -20.57
CA ALA A 155 -12.02 -15.85 -21.89
C ALA A 155 -10.83 -16.29 -22.76
N LEU A 156 -9.71 -15.57 -22.73
CA LEU A 156 -8.49 -15.96 -23.45
C LEU A 156 -7.88 -17.26 -22.90
N TYR A 157 -7.89 -17.45 -21.58
CA TYR A 157 -7.43 -18.70 -20.95
C TYR A 157 -8.30 -19.89 -21.35
N GLU A 158 -9.63 -19.72 -21.39
CA GLU A 158 -10.56 -20.77 -21.81
C GLU A 158 -10.36 -21.14 -23.28
N ASP A 159 -10.25 -20.15 -24.16
CA ASP A 159 -9.96 -20.36 -25.60
C ASP A 159 -8.61 -21.07 -25.80
N ALA A 160 -7.56 -20.66 -25.08
CA ALA A 160 -6.26 -21.31 -25.14
C ALA A 160 -6.30 -22.76 -24.62
N ALA A 161 -7.07 -23.02 -23.56
CA ALA A 161 -7.25 -24.37 -23.02
C ALA A 161 -8.01 -25.27 -24.01
N SER A 162 -9.05 -24.74 -24.66
CA SER A 162 -9.80 -25.43 -25.70
C SER A 162 -8.91 -25.80 -26.90
N LYS A 163 -8.17 -24.83 -27.45
CA LYS A 163 -7.24 -25.07 -28.58
C LYS A 163 -6.13 -26.04 -28.25
N ARG A 164 -5.64 -26.03 -27.00
CA ARG A 164 -4.68 -27.03 -26.52
C ARG A 164 -5.27 -28.44 -26.51
N ARG A 165 -6.50 -28.62 -26.01
CA ARG A 165 -7.19 -29.91 -26.01
C ARG A 165 -7.42 -30.43 -27.44
N THR A 166 -7.81 -29.55 -28.37
CA THR A 166 -7.96 -29.92 -29.78
C THR A 166 -6.64 -30.41 -30.36
N TYR A 167 -5.55 -29.66 -30.18
CA TYR A 167 -4.23 -30.08 -30.66
C TYR A 167 -3.77 -31.41 -30.05
N GLU A 168 -3.96 -31.61 -28.75
CA GLU A 168 -3.63 -32.87 -28.07
C GLU A 168 -4.44 -34.03 -28.64
N LYS A 169 -5.75 -33.83 -28.85
CA LYS A 169 -6.63 -34.82 -29.47
C LYS A 169 -6.20 -35.17 -30.90
N THR A 170 -6.04 -34.19 -31.79
CA THR A 170 -5.61 -34.39 -33.18
C THR A 170 -4.25 -35.09 -33.23
N SER A 171 -3.32 -34.72 -32.35
CA SER A 171 -1.99 -35.34 -32.28
C SER A 171 -2.05 -36.81 -31.86
N MET A 172 -2.90 -37.14 -30.88
CA MET A 172 -3.11 -38.52 -30.42
C MET A 172 -3.83 -39.36 -31.48
N GLU A 173 -4.86 -38.80 -32.13
CA GLU A 173 -5.60 -39.47 -33.21
C GLU A 173 -4.69 -39.77 -34.39
N PHE A 174 -3.83 -38.83 -34.80
CA PHE A 174 -2.85 -39.09 -35.85
C PHE A 174 -1.88 -40.21 -35.50
N GLY A 175 -1.31 -40.21 -34.28
CA GLY A 175 -0.43 -41.28 -33.83
C GLY A 175 -1.10 -42.65 -33.82
N ASN A 176 -2.31 -42.72 -33.25
CA ASN A 176 -3.07 -43.96 -33.15
C ASN A 176 -3.58 -44.46 -34.50
N ASN A 177 -4.17 -43.59 -35.32
CA ASN A 177 -4.71 -43.98 -36.62
C ASN A 177 -3.59 -44.38 -37.59
N THR A 178 -2.47 -43.65 -37.61
CA THR A 178 -1.33 -44.03 -38.45
C THR A 178 -0.84 -45.42 -38.07
N PHE A 179 -0.70 -45.71 -36.77
CA PHE A 179 -0.28 -47.02 -36.28
C PHE A 179 -1.29 -48.13 -36.57
N ILE A 180 -2.59 -47.89 -36.36
CA ILE A 180 -3.65 -48.89 -36.57
C ILE A 180 -3.80 -49.19 -38.07
N PHE A 181 -3.94 -48.16 -38.91
CA PHE A 181 -4.14 -48.36 -40.34
C PHE A 181 -2.91 -48.94 -41.04
N SER A 182 -1.70 -48.61 -40.59
CA SER A 182 -0.47 -49.24 -41.11
C SER A 182 -0.38 -50.72 -40.72
N ASN A 183 -0.71 -51.07 -39.48
CA ASN A 183 -0.64 -52.47 -39.01
C ASN A 183 -1.77 -53.35 -39.55
N LEU A 184 -2.94 -52.79 -39.87
CA LEU A 184 -4.06 -53.53 -40.45
C LEU A 184 -3.98 -53.67 -41.98
N GLY A 185 -2.95 -53.11 -42.63
CA GLY A 185 -2.80 -53.17 -44.09
C GLY A 185 -3.91 -52.44 -44.87
N ILE A 186 -4.67 -51.56 -44.20
CA ILE A 186 -5.79 -50.81 -44.78
C ILE A 186 -5.28 -49.69 -45.70
N LEU A 187 -4.09 -49.17 -45.42
CA LEU A 187 -3.44 -48.14 -46.22
C LEU A 187 -2.38 -48.76 -47.14
N ASN A 188 -2.59 -48.62 -48.45
CA ASN A 188 -1.60 -48.87 -49.50
C ASN A 188 -0.56 -47.73 -49.50
N SER A 189 0.66 -47.96 -50.01
CA SER A 189 1.73 -46.94 -50.01
C SER A 189 1.32 -45.58 -50.61
N SER A 190 0.51 -45.57 -51.67
CA SER A 190 -0.01 -44.34 -52.29
C SER A 190 -1.03 -43.58 -51.44
N ASN A 191 -1.83 -44.29 -50.64
CA ASN A 191 -2.91 -43.69 -49.82
C ASN A 191 -2.40 -43.27 -48.44
N GLN A 192 -1.38 -43.95 -47.93
CA GLN A 192 -0.69 -43.60 -46.69
C GLN A 192 -0.07 -42.21 -46.77
N ASP A 193 0.58 -41.88 -47.88
CA ASP A 193 1.24 -40.58 -48.05
C ASP A 193 0.24 -39.42 -48.09
N VAL A 194 -0.89 -39.61 -48.78
CA VAL A 194 -1.97 -38.61 -48.84
C VAL A 194 -2.63 -38.43 -47.48
N TYR A 195 -2.91 -39.53 -46.77
CA TYR A 195 -3.45 -39.51 -45.40
C TYR A 195 -2.50 -38.78 -44.44
N ASN A 196 -1.22 -39.14 -44.45
CA ASN A 196 -0.19 -38.52 -43.63
C ASN A 196 -0.03 -37.02 -43.94
N LEU A 197 -0.14 -36.62 -45.20
CA LEU A 197 -0.07 -35.22 -45.61
C LEU A 197 -1.28 -34.40 -45.14
N LEU A 198 -2.49 -34.95 -45.25
CA LEU A 198 -3.72 -34.28 -44.80
C LEU A 198 -3.71 -34.10 -43.27
N GLU A 199 -3.38 -35.16 -42.53
CA GLU A 199 -3.34 -35.08 -41.07
C GLU A 199 -2.19 -34.23 -40.55
N SER A 200 -1.01 -34.29 -41.16
CA SER A 200 0.10 -33.40 -40.78
C SER A 200 -0.23 -31.92 -41.01
N ARG A 201 -1.05 -31.59 -42.02
CA ARG A 201 -1.59 -30.24 -42.20
C ARG A 201 -2.56 -29.86 -41.09
N ASN A 202 -3.47 -30.74 -40.70
CA ASN A 202 -4.41 -30.51 -39.60
C ASN A 202 -3.67 -30.25 -38.28
N ILE A 203 -2.70 -31.10 -37.92
CA ILE A 203 -1.85 -30.94 -36.73
C ILE A 203 -1.08 -29.62 -36.78
N SER A 204 -0.51 -29.27 -37.94
CA SER A 204 0.23 -28.01 -38.10
C SER A 204 -0.66 -26.80 -37.88
N ASN A 205 -1.90 -26.83 -38.40
CA ASN A 205 -2.88 -25.77 -38.22
C ASN A 205 -3.31 -25.66 -36.74
N ASP A 206 -3.63 -26.77 -36.10
CA ASP A 206 -4.02 -26.81 -34.68
C ASP A 206 -2.88 -26.36 -33.77
N ARG A 207 -1.63 -26.75 -34.08
CA ARG A 207 -0.44 -26.28 -33.37
C ARG A 207 -0.27 -24.77 -33.49
N LYS A 208 -0.45 -24.20 -34.69
CA LYS A 208 -0.40 -22.74 -34.89
C LYS A 208 -1.50 -22.03 -34.12
N ALA A 209 -2.73 -22.57 -34.13
CA ALA A 209 -3.85 -22.02 -33.36
C ALA A 209 -3.55 -22.04 -31.85
N MET A 210 -3.07 -23.17 -31.33
CA MET A 210 -2.65 -23.31 -29.93
C MET A 210 -1.54 -22.31 -29.56
N LEU A 211 -0.49 -22.21 -30.38
CA LEU A 211 0.62 -21.27 -30.13
C LEU A 211 0.15 -19.81 -30.17
N SER A 212 -0.73 -19.46 -31.10
CA SER A 212 -1.29 -18.11 -31.18
C SER A 212 -2.11 -17.75 -29.92
N ALA A 213 -2.93 -18.68 -29.43
CA ALA A 213 -3.72 -18.49 -28.22
C ALA A 213 -2.85 -18.41 -26.95
N ALA A 214 -1.82 -19.25 -26.85
CA ALA A 214 -0.84 -19.19 -25.77
C ALA A 214 -0.08 -17.85 -25.76
N ASN A 215 0.27 -17.32 -26.93
CA ASN A 215 0.88 -15.99 -27.04
C ASN A 215 -0.06 -14.89 -26.55
N LEU A 216 -1.36 -14.95 -26.90
CA LEU A 216 -2.35 -13.99 -26.40
C LEU A 216 -2.48 -14.03 -24.86
N VAL A 217 -2.46 -15.22 -24.26
CA VAL A 217 -2.47 -15.38 -22.80
C VAL A 217 -1.21 -14.78 -22.15
N ASN A 218 -0.04 -14.98 -22.76
CA ASN A 218 1.20 -14.36 -22.28
C ASN A 218 1.15 -12.83 -22.39
N SER A 219 0.60 -12.31 -23.48
CA SER A 219 0.36 -10.86 -23.65
C SER A 219 -0.61 -10.32 -22.60
N ALA A 220 -1.71 -11.03 -22.31
CA ALA A 220 -2.66 -10.66 -21.27
C ALA A 220 -1.99 -10.64 -19.87
N SER A 221 -1.17 -11.64 -19.56
CA SER A 221 -0.38 -11.69 -18.32
C SER A 221 0.58 -10.49 -18.20
N SER A 222 1.22 -10.11 -19.31
CA SER A 222 2.10 -8.95 -19.37
C SER A 222 1.32 -7.65 -19.18
N LEU A 223 0.11 -7.57 -19.76
CA LEU A 223 -0.78 -6.43 -19.62
C LEU A 223 -1.25 -6.26 -18.17
N PHE A 224 -1.54 -7.36 -17.46
CA PHE A 224 -1.85 -7.31 -16.03
C PHE A 224 -0.71 -6.71 -15.20
N LEU A 225 0.53 -7.14 -15.47
CA LEU A 225 1.69 -6.60 -14.77
C LEU A 225 1.86 -5.11 -15.05
N ALA A 226 1.77 -4.71 -16.32
CA ALA A 226 1.86 -3.31 -16.72
C ALA A 226 0.74 -2.46 -16.07
N PHE A 227 -0.48 -2.98 -16.04
CA PHE A 227 -1.64 -2.37 -15.40
C PHE A 227 -1.40 -2.17 -13.89
N TYR A 228 -0.87 -3.18 -13.21
CA TYR A 228 -0.54 -3.11 -11.78
C TYR A 228 0.52 -2.05 -11.48
N LEU A 229 1.59 -2.01 -12.28
CA LEU A 229 2.65 -1.01 -12.15
C LEU A 229 2.12 0.41 -12.41
N ALA A 230 1.28 0.58 -13.43
CA ALA A 230 0.66 1.87 -13.74
C ALA A 230 -0.25 2.35 -12.59
N ASN A 231 -1.00 1.45 -11.95
CA ASN A 231 -1.80 1.76 -10.77
C ASN A 231 -0.94 2.20 -9.57
N LEU A 232 0.20 1.53 -9.33
CA LEU A 232 1.13 1.91 -8.27
C LEU A 232 1.77 3.28 -8.54
N LEU A 233 2.15 3.54 -9.79
CA LEU A 233 2.68 4.84 -10.22
C LEU A 233 1.65 5.95 -10.05
N ASP A 234 0.39 5.72 -10.44
CA ASP A 234 -0.69 6.68 -10.21
C ASP A 234 -0.88 6.97 -8.71
N ALA A 235 -0.89 5.93 -7.87
CA ALA A 235 -0.99 6.10 -6.42
C ALA A 235 0.20 6.85 -5.81
N TYR A 236 1.41 6.68 -6.36
CA TYR A 236 2.61 7.38 -5.91
C TYR A 236 2.63 8.85 -6.32
N LEU A 237 2.39 9.12 -7.61
CA LEU A 237 2.57 10.43 -8.23
C LEU A 237 1.44 11.39 -7.89
N PHE A 238 0.20 10.91 -7.82
CA PHE A 238 -0.99 11.76 -7.62
C PHE A 238 -1.46 11.81 -6.17
N TYR A 239 -0.61 11.41 -5.21
CA TYR A 239 -0.93 11.50 -3.80
C TYR A 239 -1.09 12.98 -3.35
N PRO A 240 -2.23 13.38 -2.75
CA PRO A 240 -2.50 14.75 -2.34
C PRO A 240 -1.64 15.08 -1.14
N THR A 241 -0.81 16.10 -1.30
CA THR A 241 0.08 16.55 -0.24
C THR A 241 -0.63 17.51 0.73
N ASP A 242 -1.77 18.10 0.33
CA ASP A 242 -2.32 19.31 0.98
C ASP A 242 -3.71 19.19 1.62
N LYS A 243 -4.30 17.99 1.75
CA LYS A 243 -5.67 17.84 2.27
C LYS A 243 -5.70 17.43 3.74
N GLN A 244 -5.46 18.39 4.63
CA GLN A 244 -5.93 18.33 6.02
C GLN A 244 -6.91 19.47 6.25
N SER A 245 -8.16 19.30 5.80
CA SER A 245 -9.25 20.22 6.16
C SER A 245 -9.93 19.68 7.41
N ILE A 246 -9.74 20.36 8.54
CA ILE A 246 -10.53 20.10 9.75
C ILE A 246 -11.89 20.77 9.53
N SER A 247 -12.93 20.00 9.21
CA SER A 247 -14.30 20.52 9.20
C SER A 247 -14.83 20.54 10.63
N ILE A 248 -14.83 21.72 11.26
CA ILE A 248 -15.50 21.92 12.56
C ILE A 248 -16.97 22.16 12.26
N LYS A 249 -17.82 21.19 12.56
CA LYS A 249 -19.28 21.37 12.52
C LYS A 249 -19.70 22.06 13.83
N VAL A 250 -19.92 23.38 13.77
CA VAL A 250 -20.44 24.12 14.92
C VAL A 250 -21.94 23.86 15.01
N ILE A 251 -22.39 23.24 16.10
CA ILE A 251 -23.82 23.06 16.42
C ILE A 251 -24.32 24.38 17.02
N PRO A 252 -25.28 25.10 16.39
CA PRO A 252 -25.70 26.43 16.83
C PRO A 252 -26.59 26.45 18.09
N GLU A 253 -26.82 25.32 18.76
CA GLU A 253 -27.91 25.16 19.74
C GLU A 253 -27.62 25.67 21.16
N LEU A 254 -26.47 26.32 21.41
CA LEU A 254 -26.09 26.83 22.73
C LEU A 254 -25.51 28.26 22.70
N MET A 255 -25.93 29.09 21.75
CA MET A 255 -25.69 30.53 21.90
C MET A 255 -26.70 31.13 22.89
N PRO A 256 -26.29 31.71 24.03
CA PRO A 256 -27.18 32.57 24.79
C PRO A 256 -27.68 33.67 23.83
N MET A 257 -28.99 33.94 23.83
CA MET A 257 -29.67 34.87 22.91
C MET A 257 -29.24 36.35 23.05
N THR A 258 -28.03 36.64 23.52
CA THR A 258 -27.55 38.01 23.78
C THR A 258 -26.31 38.42 23.00
N PHE A 259 -25.91 37.68 21.95
CA PHE A 259 -24.93 38.18 20.98
C PHE A 259 -25.44 38.04 19.55
N SER A 260 -26.11 39.10 19.08
CA SER A 260 -26.53 39.29 17.69
C SER A 260 -25.36 39.68 16.78
N GLN A 261 -24.26 38.93 16.77
CA GLN A 261 -23.25 39.02 15.71
C GLN A 261 -22.64 37.64 15.48
N ALA A 262 -23.00 37.02 14.36
CA ALA A 262 -22.34 35.81 13.90
C ALA A 262 -20.86 36.13 13.57
N PRO A 263 -19.89 35.32 14.00
CA PRO A 263 -18.51 35.53 13.60
C PRO A 263 -18.38 35.30 12.09
N ILE A 264 -17.93 36.32 11.36
CA ILE A 264 -17.57 36.19 9.96
C ILE A 264 -16.23 35.45 9.91
N ILE A 265 -16.27 34.16 9.57
CA ILE A 265 -15.07 33.37 9.34
C ILE A 265 -14.53 33.75 7.95
N GLN A 266 -13.58 34.70 7.89
CA GLN A 266 -12.82 34.93 6.66
C GLN A 266 -11.70 33.90 6.56
N THR A 267 -11.90 32.87 5.74
CA THR A 267 -10.84 31.95 5.37
C THR A 267 -9.96 32.60 4.30
N ASN A 268 -8.92 33.32 4.70
CA ASN A 268 -7.88 33.71 3.76
C ASN A 268 -7.05 32.48 3.42
N SER A 269 -7.23 31.99 2.19
CA SER A 269 -6.43 30.92 1.59
C SER A 269 -5.02 31.44 1.30
N VAL A 270 -4.18 31.52 2.33
CA VAL A 270 -2.74 31.65 2.15
C VAL A 270 -2.06 30.57 2.96
N SER A 271 -1.35 29.71 2.21
CA SER A 271 -0.46 28.67 2.68
C SER A 271 0.45 29.15 3.81
N ARG A 272 0.12 28.73 5.04
CA ARG A 272 0.99 28.41 6.18
C ARG A 272 0.06 28.26 7.38
N ILE A 273 0.04 27.05 7.97
CA ILE A 273 -0.53 26.67 9.27
C ILE A 273 -1.65 27.59 9.76
N PRO A 274 -2.95 27.20 9.72
CA PRO A 274 -4.03 28.10 10.12
C PRO A 274 -3.89 28.48 11.60
N TYR A 275 -3.37 29.68 11.86
CA TYR A 275 -3.57 30.38 13.12
C TYR A 275 -4.99 30.94 13.09
N ILE A 276 -5.87 30.40 13.93
CA ILE A 276 -7.19 30.96 14.17
C ILE A 276 -6.96 32.25 14.97
N GLN A 277 -6.92 33.40 14.31
CA GLN A 277 -7.00 34.69 14.98
C GLN A 277 -8.48 35.05 15.15
N VAL A 278 -8.97 34.93 16.39
CA VAL A 278 -10.27 35.50 16.77
C VAL A 278 -10.01 36.97 17.13
N GLN A 279 -10.31 37.90 16.21
CA GLN A 279 -10.36 39.32 16.54
C GLN A 279 -11.73 39.68 17.10
N TRP A 280 -11.75 40.22 18.31
CA TRP A 280 -12.94 40.82 18.90
C TRP A 280 -12.92 42.32 18.58
N GLU A 281 -13.85 42.79 17.77
CA GLU A 281 -14.05 44.21 17.51
C GLU A 281 -14.99 44.77 18.58
N TYR A 282 -14.44 45.56 19.52
CA TYR A 282 -15.27 46.32 20.46
C TYR A 282 -15.60 47.66 19.82
N ARG A 283 -16.84 47.84 19.38
CA ARG A 283 -17.39 49.18 19.11
C ARG A 283 -18.01 49.70 20.40
N PHE A 284 -17.47 50.82 20.89
CA PHE A 284 -18.06 51.62 21.97
C PHE A 284 -19.32 52.33 21.48
#